data_AF-A0A370DVL9-F1
#
_entry.id   AF-A0A370DVL9-F1
#
_cell.length_a   1.000
_cell.length_b   1.000
_cell.length_c   1.000
_cell.angle_alpha   90.00
_cell.angle_beta   90.00
_cell.angle_gamma   90.00
#
_symmetry.space_group_name_H-M   'P 1'
#
loop_
_entity.id
_entity.type
_entity.pdbx_description
1 polymer ?
#
loop_
_entity_poly.entity_id
_entity_poly.type
_entity_poly.pdbx_seq_one_letter_code
_entity_poly.pdbx_strand_id
1 'polypeptide(L)' 'MTSPSERKFKRNYKKLLQHLDLKGLRPKTIEAYSRAIRRIGDYFNHEIDDLSKQQLMDYFSDLL' A
#
# COMPACT_ATOMS: atom_id res chain seq x y z
N MET A 1 5.98 5.06 -19.46
CA MET A 1 4.50 5.05 -19.51
C MET A 1 3.99 4.48 -18.20
N THR A 2 3.07 5.14 -17.50
CA THR A 2 2.49 4.67 -16.22
C THR A 2 1.54 3.50 -16.48
N SER A 3 1.74 2.35 -15.82
CA SER A 3 0.90 1.16 -16.05
C SER A 3 -0.54 1.39 -15.55
N PRO A 4 -1.53 0.61 -16.03
CA PRO A 4 -2.88 0.63 -15.45
C PRO A 4 -2.89 0.34 -13.94
N SER A 5 -2.06 -0.60 -13.48
CA SER A 5 -1.91 -0.95 -12.05
C SER A 5 -1.39 0.23 -11.23
N GLU A 6 -0.33 0.90 -11.70
CA GLU A 6 0.26 2.06 -11.03
C GLU A 6 -0.73 3.25 -10.96
N ARG A 7 -1.50 3.49 -12.02
CA ARG A 7 -2.57 4.52 -11.99
C ARG A 7 -3.66 4.19 -10.99
N LYS A 8 -4.11 2.93 -10.94
CA LYS A 8 -5.11 2.45 -9.97
C LYS A 8 -4.59 2.59 -8.55
N PHE A 9 -3.36 2.16 -8.29
CA PHE A 9 -2.70 2.27 -7.00
C PHE A 9 -2.58 3.72 -6.54
N LYS A 10 -2.05 4.63 -7.37
CA LYS A 10 -1.93 6.07 -7.03
C LYS A 10 -3.27 6.69 -6.62
N ARG A 11 -4.35 6.34 -7.34
CA ARG A 11 -5.71 6.79 -7.01
C ARG A 11 -6.18 6.23 -5.67
N ASN A 12 -6.00 4.93 -5.43
CA ASN A 12 -6.41 4.28 -4.18
C ASN A 12 -5.58 4.77 -2.99
N TYR A 13 -4.28 4.96 -3.18
CA TYR A 13 -3.37 5.52 -2.19
C TYR A 13 -3.78 6.94 -1.76
N LYS A 14 -4.18 7.80 -2.70
CA LYS A 14 -4.74 9.13 -2.36
C LYS A 14 -6.00 9.01 -1.49
N LYS A 15 -6.91 8.09 -1.83
CA LYS A 15 -8.12 7.83 -1.02
C LYS A 15 -7.77 7.31 0.37
N LEU A 16 -6.80 6.40 0.49
CA LEU A 16 -6.31 5.92 1.78
C LEU A 16 -5.87 7.09 2.68
N LEU A 17 -5.04 8.00 2.16
CA LEU A 17 -4.57 9.15 2.95
C LEU A 17 -5.74 10.02 3.42
N GLN A 18 -6.70 10.31 2.54
CA GLN A 18 -7.92 11.05 2.91
C GLN A 18 -8.73 10.33 3.99
N HIS A 19 -8.89 9.01 3.88
CA HIS A 19 -9.61 8.22 4.88
C HIS A 19 -8.91 8.20 6.24
N LEU A 20 -7.58 8.10 6.26
CA LEU A 20 -6.80 8.10 7.51
C LEU A 20 -6.85 9.46 8.20
N ASP A 21 -6.82 10.54 7.43
CA ASP A 21 -6.97 11.92 7.91
C ASP A 21 -8.37 12.18 8.47
N LEU A 22 -9.42 11.82 7.72
CA LEU A 22 -10.82 11.94 8.17
C LEU A 22 -11.14 11.10 9.42
N LYS A 23 -10.40 10.01 9.65
CA LYS A 23 -10.50 9.22 10.90
C LYS A 23 -9.85 9.90 12.11
N GLY A 24 -9.20 11.05 11.94
CA GLY A 24 -8.53 11.78 13.02
C GLY A 24 -7.30 11.05 13.57
N LEU A 25 -6.65 10.21 12.76
CA LEU A 25 -5.45 9.50 13.19
C LEU A 25 -4.27 10.47 13.37
N ARG A 26 -3.38 10.18 14.32
CA ARG A 26 -2.17 10.99 14.54
C ARG A 26 -1.29 10.96 13.28
N PRO A 27 -0.57 12.05 12.94
CA PRO A 27 0.30 12.10 11.76
C PRO A 27 1.27 10.92 11.67
N LYS A 28 1.93 10.57 12.78
CA LYS A 28 2.85 9.42 12.84
C LYS A 28 2.20 8.07 12.47
N THR A 29 0.92 7.91 12.77
CA THR A 29 0.15 6.70 12.42
C THR A 29 -0.17 6.69 10.92
N ILE A 30 -0.58 7.84 10.37
CA ILE A 30 -0.83 8.01 8.93
C ILE A 30 0.46 7.73 8.13
N GLU A 31 1.59 8.28 8.58
CA GLU A 31 2.91 8.03 7.99
C GLU A 31 3.28 6.55 8.03
N ALA A 32 3.14 5.88 9.17
CA ALA A 32 3.44 4.47 9.31
C ALA A 32 2.59 3.60 8.36
N TYR A 33 1.27 3.85 8.30
CA TYR A 33 0.35 3.07 7.49
C TYR A 33 0.55 3.32 6.00
N SER A 34 0.68 4.59 5.60
CA SER A 34 0.92 4.95 4.22
C SER A 34 2.27 4.41 3.71
N ARG A 35 3.31 4.44 4.55
CA ARG A 35 4.61 3.83 4.25
C ARG A 35 4.50 2.31 4.05
N ALA A 36 3.74 1.60 4.89
CA ALA A 36 3.53 0.16 4.72
C ALA A 36 2.89 -0.15 3.36
N ILE A 37 1.82 0.57 3.00
CA ILE A 37 1.13 0.37 1.71
C ILE A 37 2.03 0.70 0.52
N ARG A 38 2.87 1.75 0.60
CA ARG A 38 3.86 2.03 -0.45
C ARG A 38 4.86 0.87 -0.61
N ARG A 39 5.44 0.38 0.48
CA ARG A 39 6.40 -0.75 0.44
C ARG A 39 5.79 -2.02 -0.15
N ILE A 40 4.55 -2.35 0.23
CA ILE A 40 3.83 -3.50 -0.34
C ILE A 40 3.56 -3.25 -1.84
N GLY A 41 3.12 -2.05 -2.19
CA GLY A 41 2.92 -1.64 -3.59
C GLY A 41 4.17 -1.79 -4.45
N ASP A 42 5.32 -1.28 -3.97
CA ASP A 42 6.59 -1.36 -4.67
C ASP A 42 7.04 -2.82 -4.90
N TYR A 43 6.83 -3.70 -3.92
CA TYR A 43 7.18 -5.13 -4.03
C TYR A 43 6.30 -5.88 -5.04
N PHE A 44 4.99 -5.59 -5.08
CA PHE A 44 4.03 -6.28 -5.95
C PHE A 44 3.68 -5.52 -7.23
N ASN A 45 4.57 -4.63 -7.72
CA ASN A 45 4.34 -3.84 -8.94
C ASN A 45 2.98 -3.11 -8.97
N HIS A 46 2.56 -2.62 -7.80
CA HIS A 46 1.30 -1.92 -7.56
C HIS A 46 0.02 -2.76 -7.73
N GLU A 47 0.13 -4.09 -7.82
CA GLU A 47 -0.99 -5.04 -7.90
C GLU A 47 -1.26 -5.69 -6.55
N ILE A 48 -1.92 -4.95 -5.65
CA ILE A 48 -2.10 -5.36 -4.24
C ILE A 48 -3.56 -5.64 -3.85
N ASP A 49 -4.49 -5.66 -4.82
CA ASP A 49 -5.92 -5.81 -4.55
C ASP A 49 -6.34 -7.26 -4.25
N ASP A 50 -5.54 -8.25 -4.70
CA ASP A 50 -5.86 -9.69 -4.60
C ASP A 50 -4.60 -10.52 -4.29
N LEU A 51 -3.90 -10.16 -3.21
CA LEU A 51 -2.71 -10.89 -2.76
C LEU A 51 -3.11 -12.23 -2.12
N SER A 52 -2.56 -13.31 -2.65
CA SER A 52 -2.69 -14.63 -2.05
C SER A 52 -1.92 -14.73 -0.72
N LYS A 53 -2.33 -15.69 0.12
CA LYS A 53 -1.61 -15.99 1.37
C LYS A 53 -0.14 -16.33 1.13
N GLN A 54 0.17 -17.07 0.06
CA GLN A 54 1.55 -17.44 -0.28
C GLN A 54 2.38 -16.20 -0.61
N GLN A 55 1.86 -15.30 -1.47
CA GLN A 55 2.54 -14.03 -1.79
C GLN A 55 2.82 -13.20 -0.55
N LEU A 56 1.87 -13.13 0.40
CA LEU A 56 2.10 -12.44 1.67
C LEU A 56 3.19 -13.11 2.51
N MET A 57 3.22 -14.44 2.55
CA MET A 57 4.27 -15.19 3.26
C MET A 57 5.65 -14.93 2.66
N ASP A 58 5.75 -14.94 1.33
CA ASP A 58 7.01 -14.65 0.62
C ASP A 58 7.48 -13.23 0.93
N TYR A 59 6.58 -12.24 0.83
CA TYR A 59 6.88 -10.85 1.18
C TYR A 59 7.38 -10.67 2.62
N PHE A 60 6.73 -11.29 3.60
CA PHE A 60 7.18 -11.19 4.99
C PHE A 60 8.48 -11.96 5.26
N SER A 61 8.75 -13.04 4.52
CA SER A 61 9.99 -13.81 4.63
C SER A 61 11.18 -13.02 4.08
N ASP A 62 11.00 -12.31 2.97
CA ASP A 62 12.01 -11.44 2.36
C ASP A 62 12.34 -10.19 3.19
N LEU A 63 11.54 -9.89 4.22
CA LEU A 63 11.73 -8.74 5.12
C LEU A 63 12.55 -9.06 6.37
N LEU A 64 12.90 -10.33 6.60
CA LEU A 64 13.73 -10.80 7.72
C LEU A 64 15.22 -10.56 7.46
#